data_AF-A0A848ZK29-F1
#
_entry.id   AF-A0A848ZK29-F1
#
_cell.length_a   1.000
_cell.length_b   1.000
_cell.length_c   1.000
_cell.angle_alpha   90.00
_cell.angle_beta   90.00
_cell.angle_gamma   90.00
#
_symmetry.space_group_name_H-M   'P 1'
#
loop_
_entity.id
_entity.type
_entity.pdbx_description
1 polymer ?
#
loop_
_entity_poly.entity_id
_entity_poly.type
_entity_poly.pdbx_seq_one_letter_code
_entity_poly.pdbx_strand_id
1 'polypeptide(L)' 'MNNLKLVSRFQVLRNARRILKNPLPFHHENFELHGDSFKVELSTKEKILFTRSPGLIKHILQKQHRKYQKSPLQTVDLA' A
#
# COMPACT_ATOMS: atom_id res chain seq x y z
N MET A 1 -7.77 15.09 1.28
CA MET A 1 -7.58 13.64 1.53
C MET A 1 -7.67 13.37 3.04
N ASN A 2 -8.76 13.75 3.71
CA ASN A 2 -8.73 13.90 5.17
C ASN A 2 -9.28 12.71 5.97
N ASN A 3 -9.50 11.53 5.35
CA ASN A 3 -9.92 10.34 6.11
C ASN A 3 -9.63 9.00 5.39
N LEU A 4 -8.37 8.74 5.02
CA LEU A 4 -8.02 7.41 4.49
C LEU A 4 -8.01 6.37 5.61
N LYS A 5 -8.64 5.22 5.37
CA LYS A 5 -8.62 4.11 6.33
C LYS A 5 -7.19 3.64 6.57
N LEU A 6 -6.85 3.40 7.83
CA LEU A 6 -5.58 2.80 8.25
C LEU A 6 -5.81 1.33 8.62
N VAL A 7 -5.24 0.42 7.83
CA VAL A 7 -5.11 -1.01 8.13
C VAL A 7 -3.95 -1.17 9.10
N SER A 8 -4.21 -1.77 10.25
CA SER A 8 -3.19 -1.89 11.30
C SER A 8 -2.19 -2.99 11.00
N ARG A 9 -0.98 -2.86 11.54
CA ARG A 9 0.04 -3.89 11.43
C ARG A 9 -0.41 -5.23 11.98
N PHE A 10 -1.24 -5.24 13.03
CA PHE A 10 -1.81 -6.46 13.60
C PHE A 10 -2.67 -7.23 12.60
N GLN A 11 -3.46 -6.52 11.77
CA GLN A 11 -4.26 -7.16 10.73
C GLN A 11 -3.40 -7.80 9.65
N VAL A 12 -2.28 -7.16 9.27
CA VAL A 12 -1.30 -7.70 8.33
C VAL A 12 -0.64 -8.96 8.91
N LEU A 13 -0.15 -8.90 10.15
CA LEU A 13 0.50 -10.04 10.82
C LEU A 13 -0.44 -11.23 10.99
N ARG A 14 -1.72 -11.00 11.34
CA ARG A 14 -2.74 -12.06 11.39
C ARG A 14 -2.94 -12.77 10.05
N ASN A 15 -2.70 -12.07 8.94
CA ASN A 15 -2.83 -12.60 7.58
C ASN A 15 -1.49 -13.00 6.94
N ALA A 16 -0.37 -12.93 7.67
CA ALA A 16 0.98 -13.01 7.10
C ALA A 16 1.21 -14.27 6.25
N ARG A 17 0.79 -15.45 6.73
CA ARG A 17 0.92 -16.71 5.98
C ARG A 17 0.22 -16.67 4.62
N ARG A 18 -0.98 -16.06 4.56
CA ARG A 18 -1.75 -15.92 3.32
C ARG A 18 -1.10 -14.93 2.37
N ILE A 19 -0.66 -13.79 2.91
CA ILE A 19 0.01 -12.72 2.14
C ILE A 19 1.30 -13.24 1.51
N LEU A 20 2.12 -13.98 2.28
CA LEU A 20 3.36 -14.59 1.78
C LEU A 20 3.10 -15.60 0.65
N LYS A 21 1.99 -16.35 0.72
CA LYS A 21 1.60 -17.29 -0.33
C LYS A 21 1.07 -16.58 -1.58
N ASN A 22 0.19 -15.59 -1.40
CA ASN A 22 -0.33 -14.75 -2.47
C ASN A 22 -0.86 -13.43 -1.87
N PRO A 23 -0.24 -12.28 -2.18
CA PRO A 23 -0.65 -11.01 -1.62
C PRO A 23 -1.90 -10.41 -2.30
N LEU A 24 -2.22 -10.83 -3.54
CA LEU A 24 -3.27 -10.20 -4.33
C LEU A 24 -4.67 -10.28 -3.69
N PRO A 25 -5.12 -11.43 -3.13
CA PRO A 25 -6.41 -11.50 -2.45
C PRO A 25 -6.51 -10.53 -1.26
N PHE A 26 -5.44 -10.41 -0.47
CA PHE A 26 -5.41 -9.48 0.67
C PHE A 26 -5.53 -8.03 0.20
N HIS A 27 -4.82 -7.63 -0.86
CA HIS A 27 -4.97 -6.28 -1.42
C HIS A 27 -6.37 -6.05 -1.99
N HIS A 28 -6.89 -7.00 -2.76
CA HIS A 28 -8.21 -6.92 -3.37
C HIS A 28 -9.30 -6.72 -2.33
N GLU A 29 -9.34 -7.54 -1.27
CA GLU A 29 -10.28 -7.40 -0.15
C GLU A 29 -10.24 -6.00 0.47
N ASN A 30 -9.04 -5.44 0.69
CA ASN A 30 -8.91 -4.09 1.26
C ASN A 30 -9.36 -2.98 0.28
N PHE A 31 -9.15 -3.14 -1.03
CA PHE A 31 -9.69 -2.19 -2.01
C PHE A 31 -11.21 -2.22 -2.10
N GLU A 32 -11.81 -3.41 -1.99
CA GLU A 32 -13.28 -3.54 -1.93
C GLU A 32 -13.86 -2.94 -0.64
N LEU A 33 -13.15 -3.09 0.49
CA LEU A 33 -13.60 -2.57 1.80
C LEU A 33 -13.34 -1.07 2.01
N HIS A 34 -12.28 -0.51 1.44
CA HIS A 34 -11.79 0.83 1.77
C HIS A 34 -11.77 1.78 0.56
N GLY A 35 -12.18 1.30 -0.61
CA GLY A 35 -12.20 2.04 -1.85
C GLY A 35 -10.81 2.18 -2.46
N ASP A 36 -10.66 3.17 -3.34
CA ASP A 36 -9.50 3.26 -4.24
C ASP A 36 -8.18 3.60 -3.55
N SER A 37 -8.18 4.02 -2.29
CA SER A 37 -6.97 4.35 -1.55
C SER A 37 -7.12 4.10 -0.05
N PHE A 38 -6.12 3.48 0.56
CA PHE A 38 -6.05 3.24 2.00
C PHE A 38 -4.58 3.20 2.45
N LYS A 39 -4.35 3.29 3.76
CA LYS A 39 -3.01 3.21 4.34
C LYS A 39 -2.82 1.89 5.06
N VAL A 40 -1.60 1.36 5.00
CA VAL A 40 -1.16 0.21 5.80
C VAL A 40 -0.03 0.66 6.71
N GLU A 41 -0.11 0.33 7.98
CA GLU A 41 0.95 0.57 8.95
C GLU A 41 1.97 -0.56 8.91
N LEU A 42 3.23 -0.28 8.53
CA LEU A 42 4.32 -1.26 8.62
C LEU A 42 5.07 -1.15 9.94
N SER A 43 5.22 0.07 10.44
CA SER A 43 5.82 0.37 11.73
C SER A 43 5.11 1.55 12.36
N THR A 44 5.39 1.84 13.63
CA THR A 44 4.79 2.99 14.33
C THR A 44 5.11 4.34 13.66
N LYS A 45 6.15 4.39 12.82
CA LYS A 45 6.58 5.58 12.08
C LYS A 45 6.27 5.51 10.59
N GLU A 46 6.08 4.33 10.03
CA GLU A 46 5.95 4.13 8.58
C GLU A 46 4.55 3.65 8.20
N LYS A 47 3.92 4.45 7.33
CA LYS A 47 2.61 4.15 6.75
C LYS A 47 2.73 4.20 5.25
N ILE A 48 2.34 3.12 4.59
CA ILE A 48 2.33 3.04 3.12
C ILE A 48 0.93 3.33 2.60
N LEU A 49 0.86 4.16 1.56
CA LEU A 49 -0.35 4.42 0.81
C LEU A 49 -0.50 3.36 -0.29
N PHE A 50 -1.56 2.56 -0.20
CA PHE A 50 -2.03 1.74 -1.29
C PHE A 50 -3.06 2.52 -2.09
N THR A 51 -2.95 2.52 -3.42
CA THR A 51 -3.88 3.23 -4.30
C THR A 51 -4.05 2.49 -5.62
N ARG A 52 -5.30 2.45 -6.11
CA ARG A 52 -5.65 2.06 -7.48
C ARG A 52 -6.19 3.23 -8.30
N SER A 53 -6.09 4.46 -7.79
CA SER A 53 -6.60 5.65 -8.48
C SER A 53 -5.74 5.95 -9.72
N PRO A 54 -6.30 5.89 -10.94
CA PRO A 54 -5.54 6.05 -12.18
C PRO A 54 -4.90 7.44 -12.30
N GLY A 55 -5.58 8.50 -11.84
CA GLY A 55 -5.07 9.87 -11.87
C GLY A 55 -3.80 10.04 -11.02
N LEU A 56 -3.84 9.53 -9.79
CA LEU A 56 -2.70 9.56 -8.86
C LEU A 56 -1.53 8.70 -9.36
N ILE A 57 -1.83 7.49 -9.85
CA ILE A 57 -0.80 6.60 -10.41
C ILE A 57 -0.12 7.27 -11.60
N LYS A 58 -0.88 7.84 -12.54
CA LYS A 58 -0.34 8.57 -13.70
C LYS A 58 0.50 9.78 -13.26
N HIS A 59 0.04 10.51 -12.25
CA HIS A 59 0.78 11.64 -11.71
C HIS A 59 2.16 11.20 -11.18
N ILE A 60 2.19 10.20 -10.30
CA ILE A 60 3.41 9.72 -9.64
C ILE A 60 4.33 9.05 -10.66
N LEU A 61 3.85 8.05 -11.41
CA LEU A 61 4.71 7.19 -12.23
C LEU A 61 5.08 7.81 -13.59
N GLN A 62 4.26 8.69 -14.15
CA GLN A 62 4.53 9.27 -15.48
C GLN A 62 4.92 10.74 -15.38
N LYS A 63 4.08 11.58 -14.75
CA LYS A 63 4.25 13.04 -14.80
C LYS A 63 5.31 13.58 -13.86
N GLN A 64 5.50 12.98 -12.68
CA GLN A 64 6.35 13.51 -11.61
C GLN A 64 7.32 12.48 -11.05
N HIS A 65 7.62 11.41 -11.78
CA HIS A 65 8.41 10.27 -11.29
C HIS A 65 9.77 10.64 -10.68
N ARG A 66 10.42 11.72 -11.13
CA ARG A 66 11.70 12.20 -10.57
C ARG A 66 11.57 12.82 -9.18
N LYS A 67 10.37 13.25 -8.78
CA LYS A 67 10.09 13.81 -7.44
C LYS A 67 9.75 12.73 -6.42
N TYR A 68 9.55 11.49 -6.84
CA TYR A 68 9.23 10.36 -5.98
C TYR A 68 10.38 9.37 -6.01
N GLN A 69 10.82 8.95 -4.83
CA GLN A 69 11.85 7.92 -4.69
C GLN A 69 11.18 6.58 -4.40
N LYS A 70 11.81 5.50 -4.86
CA LYS A 70 11.38 4.15 -4.48
C LYS A 70 11.60 3.97 -2.99
N SER A 71 10.60 3.42 -2.30
CA SER A 71 10.70 3.11 -0.88
C SER A 71 11.64 1.93 -0.65
N PRO A 72 12.27 1.81 0.54
CA PRO A 72 13.04 0.63 0.93
C PRO A 72 12.29 -0.69 0.71
N LEU A 73 10.98 -0.71 0.96
CA LEU A 73 10.13 -1.87 0.69
C LEU A 73 10.26 -2.39 -0.75
N GLN A 74 10.41 -1.50 -1.74
CA GLN A 74 10.50 -1.89 -3.15
C GLN A 74 11.92 -2.19 -3.60
N THR A 75 12.94 -1.73 -2.86
CA THR A 75 14.34 -1.82 -3.30
C THR A 75 15.17 -2.82 -2.49
N VAL A 76 14.77 -3.12 -1.26
CA VAL A 76 15.50 -4.00 -0.33
C VAL A 76 14.64 -5.21 0.00
N ASP A 77 13.39 -5.01 0.42
CA ASP A 77 12.57 -6.08 0.98
C ASP A 77 11.92 -7.00 -0.08
N LEU A 78 11.89 -6.56 -1.34
CA LEU A 78 11.27 -7.26 -2.48
C LEU A 78 12.26 -7.62 -3.59
N ALA A 79 13.56 -7.32 -3.42
CA ALA A 79 14.63 -7.59 -4.39
C ALA A 79 15.36 -8.88 -4.03
#